data_AF-A0A2W7P3Y1-F1
#
_entry.id   AF-A0A2W7P3Y1-F1
#
_cell.length_a   1.000
_cell.length_b   1.000
_cell.length_c   1.000
_cell.angle_alpha   90.00
_cell.angle_beta   90.00
_cell.angle_gamma   90.00
#
_symmetry.space_group_name_H-M   'P 1'
#
loop_
_entity.id
_entity.type
_entity.pdbx_description
1 polymer ?
#
loop_
_entity_poly.entity_id
_entity_poly.type
_entity_poly.pdbx_seq_one_letter_code
_entity_poly.pdbx_strand_id
1 'polypeptide(L)'
;MTPDADFYGSDAWRRVRRAVMRRDGFTCCRCGADVRHTGCRLAHIKPRATHPELGLVMSNLRLLCWHCYSTTKRPADVATHAAPA
;
A
#
# COMPACT_ATOMS: atom_id res chain seq x y z
N MET A 1 14.10 19.69 4.27
CA MET A 1 13.31 18.56 3.74
C MET A 1 13.02 17.61 4.90
N THR A 2 11.80 17.09 5.01
CA THR A 2 11.48 16.11 6.05
C THR A 2 11.87 14.71 5.56
N PRO A 3 12.33 13.81 6.45
CA PRO A 3 12.76 12.46 6.04
C PRO A 3 11.67 11.63 5.34
N ASP A 4 10.40 12.01 5.48
CA ASP A 4 9.30 11.44 4.70
C ASP A 4 9.30 11.86 3.23
N ALA A 5 9.59 13.14 2.94
CA ALA A 5 9.59 13.66 1.58
C ALA A 5 10.68 13.00 0.73
N ASP A 6 11.87 12.79 1.30
CA ASP A 6 13.00 12.16 0.61
C ASP A 6 12.71 10.70 0.26
N PHE A 7 12.10 9.96 1.20
CA PHE A 7 11.71 8.57 0.95
C PHE A 7 10.67 8.46 -0.16
N TYR A 8 9.54 9.16 -0.04
CA TYR A 8 8.44 9.04 -1.02
C TYR A 8 8.78 9.72 -2.36
N GLY A 9 9.73 10.65 -2.37
CA GLY A 9 10.30 11.24 -3.57
C GLY A 9 11.35 10.37 -4.26
N SER A 10 11.97 9.41 -3.56
CA SER A 10 13.09 8.61 -4.08
C SER A 10 12.74 7.75 -5.30
N ASP A 11 13.73 7.51 -6.17
CA ASP A 11 13.59 6.57 -7.29
C ASP A 11 13.38 5.13 -6.83
N ALA A 12 13.94 4.77 -5.67
CA ALA A 12 13.73 3.46 -5.05
C ALA A 12 12.25 3.24 -4.73
N TRP A 13 11.59 4.22 -4.11
CA TRP A 13 10.15 4.18 -3.85
C TRP A 13 9.34 4.11 -5.15
N ARG A 14 9.65 4.94 -6.14
CA ARG A 14 8.96 4.92 -7.44
C ARG A 14 9.09 3.56 -8.15
N ARG A 15 10.25 2.91 -8.05
CA ARG A 15 10.49 1.56 -8.60
C ARG A 15 9.67 0.50 -7.89
N VAL A 16 9.76 0.41 -6.55
CA VAL A 16 9.01 -0.62 -5.80
C VAL A 16 7.50 -0.41 -5.93
N ARG A 17 7.03 0.85 -5.95
CA ARG A 17 5.61 1.18 -6.16
C ARG A 17 5.08 0.57 -7.45
N ARG A 18 5.78 0.76 -8.56
CA ARG A 18 5.39 0.18 -9.85
C ARG A 18 5.46 -1.35 -9.85
N ALA A 19 6.46 -1.93 -9.18
CA ALA A 19 6.60 -3.38 -9.07
C ALA A 19 5.43 -4.01 -8.29
N VAL A 20 5.04 -3.41 -7.16
CA VAL A 20 3.89 -3.84 -6.36
C VAL A 20 2.59 -3.68 -7.14
N MET A 21 2.40 -2.56 -7.85
CA MET A 21 1.21 -2.36 -8.69
C MET A 21 1.05 -3.45 -9.77
N ARG A 22 2.16 -3.84 -10.42
CA ARG A 22 2.16 -4.94 -11.39
C ARG A 22 1.94 -6.30 -10.75
N ARG A 23 2.58 -6.59 -9.61
CA ARG A 23 2.40 -7.82 -8.83
C ARG A 23 0.92 -8.03 -8.49
N ASP A 24 0.28 -6.98 -8.01
CA ASP A 24 -1.11 -7.01 -7.54
C ASP A 24 -2.13 -6.83 -8.69
N GLY A 25 -1.68 -6.83 -9.96
CA GLY A 25 -2.57 -6.76 -11.12
C GLY A 25 -3.34 -5.44 -11.27
N PHE A 26 -2.91 -4.39 -10.57
CA PHE A 26 -3.68 -3.15 -10.37
C PHE A 26 -5.03 -3.39 -9.68
N THR A 27 -5.07 -4.34 -8.75
CA THR A 27 -6.25 -4.69 -7.97
C THR A 27 -6.02 -4.40 -6.49
N CYS A 28 -7.00 -3.80 -5.83
CA CYS A 28 -6.95 -3.56 -4.38
C CYS A 28 -6.87 -4.90 -3.63
N CYS A 29 -5.80 -5.11 -2.86
CA CYS A 29 -5.58 -6.35 -2.10
C CYS A 29 -6.64 -6.62 -1.02
N ARG A 30 -7.45 -5.61 -0.66
CA ARG A 30 -8.48 -5.72 0.37
C ARG A 30 -9.87 -6.01 -0.19
N CYS A 31 -10.32 -5.22 -1.16
CA CYS A 31 -11.70 -5.31 -1.68
C CYS A 31 -11.79 -5.87 -3.11
N GLY A 32 -10.68 -6.13 -3.79
CA GLY A 32 -10.69 -6.65 -5.16
C GLY A 32 -11.03 -5.63 -6.25
N ALA A 33 -11.21 -4.34 -5.92
CA ALA A 33 -11.51 -3.32 -6.92
C ALA A 33 -10.32 -3.07 -7.88
N ASP A 34 -10.60 -2.89 -9.17
CA ASP A 34 -9.62 -2.40 -10.15
C ASP A 34 -9.28 -0.93 -9.86
N VAL A 35 -7.98 -0.63 -9.76
CA VAL A 35 -7.45 0.71 -9.43
C VAL A 35 -6.67 1.37 -10.57
N ARG A 36 -6.72 0.85 -11.80
CA ARG A 36 -6.03 1.42 -12.98
C ARG A 36 -6.43 2.85 -13.27
N HIS A 37 -7.71 3.19 -13.06
CA HIS A 37 -8.29 4.50 -13.41
C HIS A 37 -8.80 5.30 -12.19
N THR A 38 -8.95 4.66 -11.03
CA THR A 38 -9.54 5.28 -9.83
C THR A 38 -8.48 5.77 -8.83
N GLY A 39 -7.22 5.39 -9.04
CA GLY A 39 -6.10 5.75 -8.18
C GLY A 39 -5.92 4.81 -6.98
N CYS A 40 -4.67 4.68 -6.54
CA CYS A 40 -4.27 3.76 -5.49
C CYS A 40 -3.13 4.30 -4.64
N ARG A 41 -3.01 3.73 -3.44
CA ARG A 41 -1.87 3.96 -2.53
C ARG A 41 -1.32 2.64 -2.05
N LEU A 42 -0.02 2.65 -1.75
CA LEU A 42 0.61 1.55 -1.06
C LEU A 42 0.50 1.81 0.44
N ALA A 43 -0.01 0.82 1.16
CA ALA A 43 0.06 0.77 2.62
C ALA A 43 1.21 -0.15 3.03
N HIS A 44 1.98 0.28 4.03
CA HIS A 44 2.91 -0.59 4.73
C HIS A 44 2.15 -1.50 5.70
N ILE A 45 2.46 -2.80 5.70
CA ILE A 45 1.88 -3.76 6.66
C ILE A 45 2.48 -3.51 8.05
N LYS A 46 3.81 -3.44 8.13
CA LYS A 46 4.54 -2.95 9.29
C LYS A 46 4.93 -1.49 9.07
N PRO A 47 4.53 -0.55 9.94
CA PRO A 47 4.76 0.88 9.74
C PRO A 47 6.25 1.23 9.58
N ARG A 48 6.58 2.10 8.62
CA ARG A 48 7.95 2.57 8.38
C ARG A 48 8.56 3.30 9.58
N ALA A 49 7.73 3.94 10.41
CA ALA A 49 8.19 4.66 11.60
C ALA A 49 8.86 3.73 12.62
N THR A 50 8.41 2.47 12.72
CA THR A 50 8.97 1.46 13.64
C THR A 50 9.81 0.40 12.93
N HIS A 51 9.65 0.25 11.61
CA HIS A 51 10.37 -0.73 10.79
C HIS A 51 10.89 -0.07 9.48
N PRO A 52 11.80 0.91 9.58
CA PRO A 52 12.30 1.64 8.42
C PRO A 52 13.00 0.74 7.39
N GLU A 53 13.66 -0.33 7.85
CA GLU A 53 14.33 -1.35 7.03
C GLU A 53 13.36 -2.10 6.10
N LEU A 54 12.08 -2.16 6.46
CA LEU A 54 11.04 -2.79 5.65
C LEU A 54 10.33 -1.82 4.69
N GLY A 55 10.77 -0.56 4.62
CA GLY A 55 10.08 0.47 3.86
C GLY A 55 9.95 0.19 2.36
N LEU A 56 10.94 -0.49 1.77
CA LEU A 56 11.01 -0.85 0.36
C LEU A 56 10.81 -2.35 0.09
N VAL A 57 10.49 -3.14 1.13
CA VAL A 57 10.29 -4.57 1.00
C VAL A 57 8.91 -4.84 0.39
N MET A 58 8.86 -5.46 -0.78
CA MET A 58 7.59 -5.69 -1.51
C MET A 58 6.55 -6.47 -0.69
N SER A 59 6.97 -7.47 0.09
CA SER A 59 6.07 -8.24 0.95
C SER A 59 5.50 -7.41 2.12
N ASN A 60 6.14 -6.29 2.47
CA ASN A 60 5.64 -5.33 3.46
C ASN A 60 4.71 -4.27 2.85
N LEU A 61 4.40 -4.35 1.54
CA LEU A 61 3.59 -3.36 0.82
C LEU A 61 2.33 -4.00 0.24
N ARG A 62 1.19 -3.35 0.43
CA ARG A 62 -0.11 -3.73 -0.16
C ARG A 62 -0.67 -2.62 -1.03
N LEU A 63 -1.12 -2.96 -2.23
CA LEU A 63 -1.86 -2.03 -3.09
C LEU A 63 -3.30 -1.89 -2.60
N LEU A 64 -3.71 -0.68 -2.22
CA LEU A 64 -5.07 -0.40 -1.78
C LEU A 64 -5.69 0.73 -2.61
N CYS A 65 -7.00 0.65 -2.86
CA CYS A 65 -7.78 1.79 -3.32
C CYS A 65 -7.84 2.86 -2.23
N TRP A 66 -8.23 4.10 -2.59
CA TRP A 66 -8.24 5.21 -1.64
C TRP A 66 -9.14 4.96 -0.42
N HIS A 67 -10.31 4.36 -0.63
CA HIS A 67 -11.26 3.98 0.43
C HIS A 67 -10.68 2.94 1.41
N CYS A 68 -10.05 1.89 0.88
CA CYS A 68 -9.40 0.88 1.72
C CYS A 68 -8.12 1.42 2.38
N TYR A 69 -7.42 2.37 1.77
CA TYR A 69 -6.25 2.98 2.38
C TYR A 69 -6.63 3.91 3.55
N SER A 70 -7.66 4.74 3.42
CA SER A 70 -8.08 5.66 4.49
C SER A 70 -8.55 4.93 5.74
N THR A 71 -9.17 3.76 5.58
CA THR A 71 -9.60 2.90 6.70
C THR A 71 -8.42 2.37 7.51
N THR A 72 -7.29 2.02 6.89
CA THR A 72 -6.09 1.56 7.64
C THR A 72 -5.50 2.59 8.60
N LYS A 73 -5.85 3.88 8.46
CA LYS A 73 -5.41 4.95 9.37
C LYS A 73 -6.29 5.12 10.60
N ARG A 74 -7.43 4.42 10.66
CA ARG A 74 -8.33 4.46 11.81
C ARG A 74 -7.93 3.33 12.75
N PRO A 75 -7.71 3.60 14.05
CA PRO A 75 -7.45 2.55 15.03
C PRO A 75 -8.75 1.79 15.30
N ALA A 76 -9.13 0.87 14.40
CA ALA A 76 -10.02 -0.28 14.57
C ALA A 76 -10.65 -0.67 13.21
N ASP A 77 -10.00 -1.57 12.46
CA ASP A 77 -10.66 -2.52 11.56
C ASP A 77 -9.73 -3.67 11.14
N VAL A 78 -9.26 -4.44 12.12
CA VAL A 78 -9.10 -5.88 11.91
C VAL A 78 -10.51 -6.47 11.83
N ALA A 79 -11.06 -6.59 10.62
CA ALA A 79 -12.14 -7.53 10.33
C ALA A 79 -12.36 -7.69 8.82
N THR A 80 -12.40 -8.97 8.43
CA THR A 80 -13.12 -9.55 7.29
C THR A 80 -12.44 -9.50 5.92
N HIS A 81 -11.60 -10.50 5.68
CA HIS A 81 -11.67 -11.23 4.41
C HIS A 81 -13.04 -11.91 4.32
N ALA A 82 -13.81 -11.59 3.30
CA ALA A 82 -14.83 -12.47 2.74
C ALA A 82 -14.77 -12.31 1.22
N ALA A 83 -14.13 -13.27 0.56
CA ALA A 83 -14.30 -13.48 -0.87
C ALA A 83 -15.61 -14.28 -1.06
N PRO A 84 -16.45 -13.96 -2.06
CA PRO A 84 -17.67 -14.71 -2.30
C PRO A 84 -17.35 -16.02 -3.03
N ALA A 85 -17.99 -17.11 -2.61
CA ALA A 85 -18.26 -18.31 -3.38
C ALA A 85 -19.71 -18.71 -3.12
#